data_AF-A0A0N1NKL4-F1
#
_entry.id   AF-A0A0N1NKL4-F1
#
_cell.length_a   1.000
_cell.length_b   1.000
_cell.length_c   1.000
_cell.angle_alpha   90.00
_cell.angle_beta   90.00
_cell.angle_gamma   90.00
#
_symmetry.space_group_name_H-M   'P 1'
#
loop_
_entity.id
_entity.type
_entity.pdbx_description
1 polymer ?
#
loop_
_entity_poly.entity_id
_entity_poly.type
_entity_poly.pdbx_seq_one_letter_code
_entity_poly.pdbx_strand_id
1 'polypeptide(L)'
;MSSSVPRADYRVHGGATAPAVSPGTVAPAVDWNGRLAAARSEEFAELFHEAVTEDFGAVARLHQMLETASQWCRGHGARSSASELDALADRLTDLGEELYLVGEDMGHEIHSRSHRAAAATRISPVVSARGTSVGHQSDAPAPFSPPSVRSLPRTR
;
A
#
# COMPACT_ATOMS: atom_id res chain seq x y z
N MET A 1 4.38 -7.04 -78.52
CA MET A 1 2.99 -7.31 -78.05
C MET A 1 2.65 -8.71 -78.56
N SER A 2 2.38 -9.76 -77.81
CA SER A 2 2.30 -9.99 -76.36
C SER A 2 2.66 -11.46 -76.11
N SER A 3 3.36 -11.70 -75.00
CA SER A 3 3.72 -13.02 -74.48
C SER A 3 2.49 -13.70 -73.85
N SER A 4 2.30 -14.99 -74.09
CA SER A 4 1.32 -15.80 -73.35
C SER A 4 1.84 -17.22 -73.14
N VAL A 5 2.45 -17.44 -71.98
CA VAL A 5 2.66 -18.77 -71.40
C VAL A 5 1.58 -18.97 -70.34
N PRO A 6 0.69 -19.97 -70.45
CA PRO A 6 -0.21 -20.33 -69.36
C PRO A 6 0.56 -21.11 -68.28
N ARG A 7 0.55 -20.53 -67.09
CA ARG A 7 1.14 -21.02 -65.85
C ARG A 7 0.35 -22.22 -65.33
N ALA A 8 1.09 -23.26 -64.94
CA ALA A 8 0.57 -24.49 -64.37
C ALA A 8 -0.25 -24.27 -63.09
N ASP A 9 -1.35 -24.99 -63.02
CA ASP A 9 -2.12 -25.27 -61.82
C ASP A 9 -1.25 -25.92 -60.74
N TYR A 10 -1.22 -25.32 -59.56
CA TYR A 10 -0.94 -26.03 -58.33
C TYR A 10 -2.08 -25.75 -57.34
N ARG A 11 -3.02 -26.70 -57.28
CA ARG A 11 -3.80 -26.92 -56.06
C ARG A 11 -2.88 -27.61 -55.06
N VAL A 12 -2.60 -26.95 -53.95
CA VAL A 12 -2.21 -27.61 -52.70
C VAL A 12 -3.32 -27.35 -51.70
N HIS A 13 -4.04 -28.42 -51.37
CA HIS A 13 -4.80 -28.57 -50.14
C HIS A 13 -3.88 -28.45 -48.93
N GLY A 14 -4.38 -27.89 -47.82
CA GLY A 14 -3.85 -28.20 -46.50
C GLY A 14 -3.82 -26.99 -45.60
N GLY A 15 -4.58 -27.08 -44.51
CA GLY A 15 -4.76 -26.02 -43.55
C GLY A 15 -3.48 -25.62 -42.81
N ALA A 16 -3.44 -24.36 -42.44
CA ALA A 16 -3.01 -23.94 -41.12
C ALA A 16 -3.76 -22.64 -40.85
N THR A 17 -4.90 -22.76 -40.18
CA THR A 17 -5.41 -21.67 -39.35
C THR A 17 -4.23 -21.13 -38.56
N ALA A 18 -3.89 -19.86 -38.78
CA ALA A 18 -2.96 -19.15 -37.92
C ALA A 18 -3.39 -19.43 -36.47
N PRO A 19 -2.49 -19.85 -35.57
CA PRO A 19 -2.85 -19.96 -34.17
C PRO A 19 -3.31 -18.56 -33.76
N ALA A 20 -4.60 -18.46 -33.43
CA ALA A 20 -5.12 -17.32 -32.73
C ALA A 20 -4.24 -17.17 -31.49
N VAL A 21 -3.45 -16.10 -31.46
CA VAL A 21 -2.76 -15.69 -30.25
C VAL A 21 -3.89 -15.40 -29.28
N SER A 22 -4.19 -16.37 -28.41
CA SER A 22 -5.05 -16.15 -27.27
C SER A 22 -4.54 -14.88 -26.60
N PRO A 23 -5.38 -13.85 -26.36
CA PRO A 23 -5.00 -12.79 -25.46
C PRO A 23 -4.65 -13.51 -24.18
N GLY A 24 -3.35 -13.52 -23.84
CA GLY A 24 -2.90 -14.08 -22.58
C GLY A 24 -3.80 -13.50 -21.51
N THR A 25 -4.36 -14.36 -20.66
CA THR A 25 -5.09 -13.93 -19.48
C THR A 25 -4.18 -12.98 -18.73
N VAL A 26 -4.37 -11.68 -18.96
CA VAL A 26 -3.67 -10.63 -18.22
C VAL A 26 -4.21 -10.83 -16.82
N ALA A 27 -3.38 -11.41 -15.94
CA ALA A 27 -3.72 -11.51 -14.54
C ALA A 27 -4.19 -10.11 -14.10
N PRO A 28 -5.33 -9.99 -13.42
CA PRO A 28 -5.84 -8.69 -13.03
C PRO A 28 -4.75 -7.95 -12.28
N ALA A 29 -4.43 -6.75 -12.74
CA ALA A 29 -3.47 -5.90 -12.06
C ALA A 29 -3.93 -5.75 -10.61
N VAL A 30 -3.03 -6.02 -9.66
CA VAL A 30 -3.33 -5.90 -8.24
C VAL A 30 -3.75 -4.45 -7.96
N ASP A 31 -4.96 -4.24 -7.44
CA ASP A 31 -5.39 -2.94 -6.95
C ASP A 31 -4.71 -2.64 -5.62
N TRP A 32 -3.47 -2.16 -5.71
CA TRP A 32 -2.65 -1.80 -4.56
C TRP A 32 -3.31 -0.74 -3.71
N ASN A 33 -4.00 0.22 -4.31
CA ASN A 33 -4.69 1.28 -3.57
C ASN A 33 -5.82 0.70 -2.71
N GLY A 34 -6.63 -0.20 -3.28
CA GLY A 34 -7.66 -0.93 -2.54
C GLY A 34 -7.07 -1.80 -1.42
N ARG A 35 -5.98 -2.54 -1.69
CA ARG A 35 -5.30 -3.37 -0.68
C ARG A 35 -4.74 -2.55 0.46
N LEU A 36 -4.07 -1.43 0.18
CA LEU A 36 -3.51 -0.54 1.20
C LEU A 36 -4.59 0.14 2.03
N ALA A 37 -5.70 0.57 1.41
CA ALA A 37 -6.81 1.19 2.11
C ALA A 37 -7.54 0.21 3.06
N ALA A 38 -7.56 -1.08 2.71
CA ALA A 38 -8.17 -2.13 3.52
C ALA A 38 -7.19 -2.77 4.53
N ALA A 39 -5.90 -2.41 4.49
CA ALA A 39 -4.87 -3.05 5.30
C ALA A 39 -5.06 -2.78 6.79
N ARG A 40 -4.75 -3.79 7.60
CA ARG A 40 -4.59 -3.60 9.05
C ARG A 40 -3.30 -2.84 9.32
N SER A 41 -3.22 -2.16 10.46
CA SER A 41 -2.01 -1.42 10.82
C SER A 41 -0.77 -2.31 10.79
N GLU A 42 -0.86 -3.55 11.28
CA GLU A 42 0.26 -4.48 11.33
C GLU A 42 0.75 -4.93 9.94
N GLU A 43 -0.12 -4.92 8.93
CA GLU A 43 0.16 -5.37 7.57
C GLU A 43 0.54 -4.23 6.64
N PHE A 44 0.21 -2.98 7.01
CA PHE A 44 0.32 -1.83 6.12
C PHE A 44 1.75 -1.61 5.63
N ALA A 45 2.73 -1.67 6.53
CA ALA A 45 4.13 -1.41 6.18
C ALA A 45 4.67 -2.44 5.17
N GLU A 46 4.38 -3.72 5.38
CA GLU A 46 4.76 -4.81 4.46
C GLU A 46 4.07 -4.65 3.10
N LEU A 47 2.76 -4.36 3.09
CA LEU A 47 2.01 -4.14 1.86
C LEU A 47 2.46 -2.90 1.10
N PHE A 48 2.85 -1.84 1.81
CA PHE A 48 3.40 -0.62 1.21
C PHE A 48 4.74 -0.92 0.54
N HIS A 49 5.61 -1.66 1.25
CA HIS A 49 6.90 -2.09 0.73
C HIS A 49 6.75 -2.96 -0.53
N GLU A 50 5.89 -3.99 -0.49
CA GLU A 50 5.56 -4.86 -1.64
C GLU A 50 5.01 -4.04 -2.82
N ALA A 51 4.10 -3.10 -2.54
CA ALA A 51 3.44 -2.29 -3.57
C ALA A 51 4.40 -1.36 -4.32
N VAL A 52 5.40 -0.81 -3.61
CA VAL A 52 6.17 0.34 -4.07
C VAL A 52 7.58 -0.06 -4.47
N THR A 53 8.29 -0.83 -3.64
CA THR A 53 9.76 -0.96 -3.70
C THR A 53 10.28 -2.35 -4.05
N GLU A 54 9.46 -3.40 -4.00
CA GLU A 54 9.88 -4.73 -4.47
C GLU A 54 10.20 -4.76 -5.99
N ASP A 55 10.80 -5.85 -6.46
CA ASP A 55 11.22 -6.07 -7.87
C ASP A 55 10.08 -5.89 -8.88
N PHE A 56 8.84 -6.11 -8.44
CA PHE A 56 7.61 -5.87 -9.22
C PHE A 56 6.75 -4.75 -8.63
N GLY A 57 7.31 -3.90 -7.78
CA GLY A 57 6.67 -2.72 -7.21
C GLY A 57 6.40 -1.64 -8.26
N ALA A 58 5.64 -0.62 -7.87
CA ALA A 58 5.30 0.50 -8.74
C ALA A 58 6.54 1.26 -9.24
N VAL A 59 7.55 1.45 -8.37
CA VAL A 59 8.80 2.14 -8.71
C VAL A 59 9.59 1.34 -9.74
N ALA A 60 9.86 0.05 -9.47
CA ALA A 60 10.60 -0.82 -10.38
C ALA A 60 9.94 -0.91 -11.77
N ARG A 61 8.61 -1.06 -11.82
CA ARG A 61 7.86 -1.08 -13.10
C ARG A 61 7.96 0.23 -13.86
N LEU A 62 7.85 1.37 -13.17
CA LEU A 62 7.96 2.67 -13.82
C LEU A 62 9.39 2.93 -14.31
N HIS A 63 10.40 2.52 -13.54
CA HIS A 63 11.81 2.59 -13.95
C HIS A 63 12.03 1.83 -15.25
N GLN A 64 11.62 0.56 -15.29
CA GLN A 64 11.73 -0.28 -16.48
C GLN A 64 11.00 0.32 -17.68
N MET A 65 9.83 0.94 -17.48
CA MET A 65 9.09 1.62 -18.53
C MET A 65 9.85 2.83 -19.08
N LEU A 66 10.45 3.66 -18.20
CA LEU A 66 11.24 4.83 -18.60
C LEU A 66 12.50 4.42 -19.36
N GLU A 67 13.21 3.38 -18.91
CA GLU A 67 14.37 2.83 -19.63
C GLU A 67 13.99 2.31 -21.01
N THR A 68 12.88 1.58 -21.10
CA THR A 68 12.36 1.05 -22.39
C THR A 68 12.03 2.20 -23.34
N ALA A 69 11.38 3.26 -22.83
CA ALA A 69 11.07 4.46 -23.61
C ALA A 69 12.33 5.22 -24.04
N SER A 70 13.33 5.36 -23.16
CA SER A 70 14.62 5.98 -23.49
C SER A 70 15.34 5.22 -24.61
N GLN A 71 15.41 3.89 -24.51
CA GLN A 71 16.00 3.04 -25.55
C GLN A 71 15.27 3.22 -26.89
N TRP A 72 13.94 3.27 -26.88
CA TRP A 72 13.14 3.54 -28.07
C TRP A 72 13.49 4.92 -28.66
N CYS A 73 13.55 5.97 -27.84
CA CYS A 73 13.92 7.32 -28.28
C CYS A 73 15.32 7.36 -28.93
N ARG A 74 16.31 6.65 -28.37
CA ARG A 74 17.66 6.55 -28.96
C ARG A 74 17.61 5.89 -30.34
N GLY A 75 16.85 4.81 -30.48
CA GLY A 75 16.66 4.11 -31.76
C GLY A 75 15.99 4.96 -32.84
N HIS A 76 15.19 5.96 -32.45
CA HIS A 76 14.42 6.82 -33.36
C HIS A 76 14.99 8.25 -33.50
N GLY A 77 16.19 8.51 -32.98
CA GLY A 77 16.88 9.79 -33.13
C GLY A 77 16.44 10.90 -32.15
N ALA A 78 15.52 10.62 -31.22
CA ALA A 78 15.04 11.56 -30.21
C ALA A 78 16.01 11.63 -28.99
N ARG A 79 17.26 12.04 -29.23
CA ARG A 79 18.33 11.99 -28.21
C ARG A 79 18.09 12.85 -26.97
N SER A 80 17.50 14.04 -27.13
CA SER A 80 17.14 14.91 -25.99
C SER A 80 16.13 14.22 -25.08
N SER A 81 15.04 13.70 -25.67
CA SER A 81 14.00 12.98 -24.94
C SER A 81 14.54 11.72 -24.26
N ALA A 82 15.45 10.98 -24.90
CA ALA A 82 16.11 9.84 -24.26
C ALA A 82 16.87 10.27 -22.98
N SER A 83 17.64 11.35 -23.07
CA SER A 83 18.42 11.86 -21.93
C SER A 83 17.53 12.35 -20.78
N GLU A 84 16.39 12.97 -21.11
CA GLU A 84 15.40 13.39 -20.12
C GLU A 84 14.74 12.19 -19.43
N LEU A 85 14.43 11.13 -20.18
CA LEU A 85 13.86 9.89 -19.64
C LEU A 85 14.86 9.15 -18.75
N ASP A 86 16.15 9.12 -19.12
CA ASP A 86 17.21 8.56 -18.27
C ASP A 86 17.31 9.32 -16.95
N ALA A 87 17.33 10.67 -16.99
CA ALA A 87 17.36 11.49 -15.79
C ALA A 87 16.11 11.34 -14.91
N LEU A 88 14.97 10.93 -15.49
CA LEU A 88 13.77 10.57 -14.71
C LEU A 88 13.89 9.17 -14.09
N ALA A 89 14.49 8.21 -14.79
CA ALA A 89 14.75 6.88 -14.25
C ALA A 89 15.74 6.93 -13.08
N ASP A 90 16.81 7.73 -13.19
CA ASP A 90 17.77 7.94 -12.10
C ASP A 90 17.08 8.51 -10.85
N ARG A 91 16.30 9.58 -11.01
CA ARG A 91 15.52 10.18 -9.90
C ARG A 91 14.50 9.22 -9.29
N LEU A 92 13.98 8.30 -10.09
CA LEU A 92 13.04 7.29 -9.60
C LEU A 92 13.74 6.21 -8.78
N THR A 93 15.00 5.91 -9.09
CA THR A 93 15.84 5.05 -8.24
C THR A 93 16.05 5.70 -6.88
N ASP A 94 16.47 6.97 -6.86
CA ASP A 94 16.64 7.74 -5.61
C ASP A 94 15.34 7.77 -4.79
N LEU A 95 14.20 8.04 -5.46
CA LEU A 95 12.89 8.03 -4.82
C LEU A 95 12.50 6.64 -4.28
N GLY A 96 12.89 5.58 -4.98
CA GLY A 96 12.69 4.20 -4.53
C GLY A 96 13.41 3.93 -3.20
N GLU A 97 14.64 4.39 -3.07
CA GLU A 97 15.42 4.29 -1.83
C GLU A 97 14.79 5.12 -0.70
N GLU A 98 14.34 6.34 -0.97
CA GLU A 98 13.62 7.15 0.02
C GLU A 98 12.33 6.46 0.49
N LEU A 99 11.55 5.90 -0.43
CA LEU A 99 10.31 5.19 -0.11
C LEU A 99 10.57 3.90 0.67
N TYR A 100 11.69 3.22 0.40
CA TYR A 100 12.14 2.07 1.19
C TYR A 100 12.35 2.47 2.65
N LEU A 101 13.11 3.54 2.89
CA LEU A 101 13.40 4.04 4.24
C LEU A 101 12.14 4.51 4.96
N VAL A 102 11.24 5.21 4.27
CA VAL A 102 9.94 5.60 4.82
C VAL A 102 9.10 4.38 5.22
N GLY A 103 9.14 3.31 4.42
CA GLY A 103 8.48 2.05 4.72
C GLY A 103 9.00 1.42 6.02
N GLU A 104 10.32 1.36 6.18
CA GLU A 104 10.98 0.85 7.40
C GLU A 104 10.62 1.67 8.64
N ASP A 105 10.71 3.01 8.55
CA ASP A 105 10.38 3.92 9.65
C ASP A 105 8.92 3.76 10.11
N MET A 106 8.01 3.64 9.13
CA MET A 106 6.60 3.40 9.40
C MET A 106 6.36 2.05 10.06
N GLY A 107 7.05 1.00 9.60
CA GLY A 107 7.07 -0.30 10.24
C GLY A 107 7.48 -0.19 11.71
N HIS A 108 8.61 0.46 12.00
CA HIS A 108 9.08 0.66 13.36
C HIS A 108 8.08 1.44 14.23
N GLU A 109 7.47 2.50 13.70
CA GLU A 109 6.48 3.29 14.42
C GLU A 109 5.27 2.43 14.82
N ILE A 110 4.69 1.70 13.87
CA ILE A 110 3.53 0.83 14.09
C ILE A 110 3.85 -0.23 15.14
N HIS A 111 4.97 -0.93 14.99
CA HIS A 111 5.39 -1.99 15.92
C HIS A 111 5.61 -1.44 17.34
N SER A 112 6.25 -0.26 17.46
CA SER A 112 6.50 0.37 18.74
C SER A 112 5.21 0.77 19.47
N ARG A 113 4.23 1.30 18.72
CA ARG A 113 2.92 1.68 19.26
C ARG A 113 2.11 0.47 19.69
N SER A 114 2.11 -0.59 18.89
CA SER A 114 1.45 -1.85 19.21
C SER A 114 2.05 -2.49 20.47
N HIS A 115 3.38 -2.51 20.58
CA HIS A 115 4.05 -3.02 21.79
C HIS A 115 3.71 -2.19 23.04
N ARG A 116 3.70 -0.85 22.92
CA ARG A 116 3.29 0.04 24.02
C ARG A 116 1.84 -0.22 24.45
N ALA A 117 0.92 -0.38 23.50
CA ALA A 117 -0.48 -0.67 23.79
C ALA A 117 -0.63 -2.02 24.50
N ALA A 118 0.06 -3.05 24.04
CA ALA A 118 0.05 -4.38 24.67
C ALA A 118 0.61 -4.35 26.11
N ALA A 119 1.69 -3.58 26.35
CA ALA A 119 2.25 -3.41 27.68
C ALA A 119 1.29 -2.70 28.65
N ALA A 120 0.59 -1.65 28.20
CA ALA A 120 -0.40 -0.95 29.02
C ALA A 120 -1.55 -1.88 29.45
N THR A 121 -2.05 -2.73 28.56
CA THR A 121 -3.10 -3.71 28.88
C THR A 121 -2.65 -4.75 29.91
N ARG A 122 -1.37 -5.14 29.91
CA ARG A 122 -0.81 -6.06 30.91
C ARG A 122 -0.63 -5.42 32.28
N ILE A 123 -0.45 -4.09 32.32
CA ILE A 123 -0.21 -3.34 33.56
C ILE A 123 -1.53 -2.87 34.20
N SER A 124 -2.66 -2.86 33.47
CA SER A 124 -3.98 -2.67 34.07
C SER A 124 -4.31 -3.84 35.02
N PRO A 125 -4.28 -3.63 36.34
CA PRO A 125 -4.70 -4.66 37.27
C PRO A 125 -6.23 -4.73 37.18
N VAL A 126 -6.76 -5.95 37.09
CA VAL A 126 -8.09 -6.24 37.59
C VAL A 126 -8.16 -5.69 39.01
N VAL A 127 -8.79 -4.53 39.19
CA VAL A 127 -9.40 -4.15 40.48
C VAL A 127 -10.62 -5.07 40.62
N SER A 128 -10.33 -6.31 40.97
CA SER A 128 -11.24 -7.19 41.68
C SER A 128 -11.25 -6.71 43.11
N ALA A 129 -12.10 -5.72 43.40
CA ALA A 129 -12.60 -5.51 44.75
C ALA A 129 -13.91 -6.29 44.88
N ARG A 130 -13.74 -7.58 45.19
CA ARG A 130 -14.71 -8.47 45.80
C ARG A 130 -15.20 -7.84 47.11
N GLY A 131 -16.19 -6.97 47.04
CA GLY A 131 -16.97 -6.48 48.18
C GLY A 131 -18.21 -7.37 48.36
N THR A 132 -18.22 -8.17 49.41
CA THR A 132 -19.25 -9.15 49.77
C THR A 132 -20.64 -8.52 49.96
N SER A 133 -21.65 -9.15 49.34
CA SER A 133 -23.06 -9.03 49.72
C SER A 133 -23.35 -9.92 50.94
N VAL A 134 -23.68 -9.29 52.07
CA VAL A 134 -24.59 -9.67 53.19
C VAL A 134 -24.74 -8.35 53.97
N GLY A 135 -25.86 -7.65 54.16
CA GLY A 135 -27.26 -8.02 54.33
C GLY A 135 -27.71 -7.59 55.73
N HIS A 136 -28.21 -6.35 55.93
CA HIS A 136 -29.33 -6.04 56.83
C HIS A 136 -29.78 -4.57 56.70
N GLN A 137 -31.06 -4.38 56.38
CA GLN A 137 -31.75 -3.09 56.42
C GLN A 137 -32.19 -2.79 57.86
N SER A 138 -32.13 -1.51 58.28
CA SER A 138 -33.08 -0.93 59.23
C SER A 138 -33.19 0.57 59.02
N ASP A 139 -34.43 0.99 58.77
CA ASP A 139 -35.07 2.32 58.75
C ASP A 139 -34.50 3.37 59.74
N ALA A 140 -34.64 4.69 59.61
CA ALA A 140 -35.13 5.67 58.61
C ALA A 140 -34.72 7.10 59.14
N PRO A 141 -35.32 8.26 58.73
CA PRO A 141 -34.63 9.32 57.98
C PRO A 141 -34.50 10.70 58.69
N ALA A 142 -33.61 11.57 58.21
CA ALA A 142 -33.73 13.04 58.39
C ALA A 142 -33.07 13.82 57.22
N PRO A 143 -33.67 14.93 56.75
CA PRO A 143 -33.26 15.58 55.50
C PRO A 143 -32.47 16.91 55.65
N PHE A 144 -31.79 17.28 54.56
CA PHE A 144 -31.18 18.58 54.17
C PHE A 144 -29.82 18.97 54.81
N SER A 145 -28.79 19.31 54.03
CA SER A 145 -28.67 20.60 53.32
C SER A 145 -27.67 20.59 52.12
N PRO A 146 -27.84 21.47 51.11
CA PRO A 146 -26.97 21.59 49.91
C PRO A 146 -25.70 22.45 50.16
N PRO A 147 -24.75 22.53 49.19
CA PRO A 147 -23.34 22.82 49.48
C PRO A 147 -23.03 24.32 49.60
N SER A 148 -22.18 24.68 50.56
CA SER A 148 -21.58 26.02 50.62
C SER A 148 -20.34 26.11 49.72
N VAL A 149 -20.51 26.83 48.62
CA VAL A 149 -19.44 27.35 47.77
C VAL A 149 -18.59 28.32 48.59
N ARG A 150 -17.28 28.08 48.71
CA ARG A 150 -16.34 29.06 49.29
C ARG A 150 -15.42 29.59 48.20
N SER A 151 -15.68 30.84 47.81
CA SER A 151 -14.86 31.63 46.90
C SER A 151 -13.56 32.15 47.57
N LEU A 152 -12.56 32.37 46.71
CA LEU A 152 -11.17 32.81 46.90
C LEU A 152 -10.91 34.00 47.86
N PRO A 153 -9.64 34.17 48.28
CA PRO A 153 -9.00 35.47 48.37
C PRO A 153 -8.00 35.70 47.22
N ARG A 154 -8.25 36.78 46.50
CA ARG A 154 -7.41 37.41 45.47
C ARG A 154 -6.21 38.07 46.16
N THR A 155 -4.99 37.70 45.77
CA THR A 155 -3.75 38.37 46.21
C THR A 155 -3.31 39.39 45.15
N ARG A 156 -2.80 40.52 45.64
CA ARG A 156 -2.48 41.77 44.94
C ARG A 156 -1.43 41.64 43.86
#